data_AF-A0A350V5X1-F1
#
_entry.id   AF-A0A350V5X1-F1
#
_cell.length_a   1.000
_cell.length_b   1.000
_cell.length_c   1.000
_cell.angle_alpha   90.00
_cell.angle_beta   90.00
_cell.angle_gamma   90.00
#
_symmetry.space_group_name_H-M   'P 1'
#
loop_
_entity.id
_entity.type
_entity.pdbx_description
1 polymer ?
#
loop_
_entity_poly.entity_id
_entity_poly.type
_entity_poly.pdbx_seq_one_letter_code
_entity_poly.pdbx_strand_id
1 'polypeptide(L)'
;MKNKHIFILPLVLLSLLTGIFSGWFRIGWNLPISLPSGEHGALMVGSFLGTLICIERSVSYHNKIALLVPMLNGMSLVFFLLAMPKIAYVLLILGGAGLTGIYYMVYVKHKGIHILIMMAGAMCYLIGSAILFNSTFYPAVVMWWIAFLFLTITGERLELSRFILLKNTLKKQAVLIILISLFIISIFLPFHSDLGSLLSAVSMIGSAVWLLKFDMAKHSLKKPGQSFYSGVLLITGYVWLVITGLFFTFGAYFGSFYDASLHAFFLGFVFMMIFAHAPVILPAVLKLGISPFGKTLYIWYILLNLTLIFRVLTFIPGV
;
A
#
# COMPACT_ATOMS: atom_id res chain seq x y z
N MET A 1 -13.57 -13.21 -25.77
CA MET A 1 -13.36 -13.79 -24.43
C MET A 1 -13.78 -12.77 -23.39
N LYS A 2 -14.90 -12.98 -22.65
CA LYS A 2 -15.37 -12.06 -21.60
C LYS A 2 -14.24 -11.78 -20.61
N ASN A 3 -14.01 -10.51 -20.30
CA ASN A 3 -12.89 -10.08 -19.46
C ASN A 3 -13.15 -10.49 -18.01
N LYS A 4 -12.67 -11.68 -17.60
CA LYS A 4 -12.96 -12.29 -16.29
C LYS A 4 -12.54 -11.41 -15.10
N HIS A 5 -11.66 -10.44 -15.32
CA HIS A 5 -11.22 -9.48 -14.29
C HIS A 5 -12.31 -8.49 -13.87
N ILE A 6 -13.32 -8.25 -14.72
CA ILE A 6 -14.42 -7.30 -14.43
C ILE A 6 -15.20 -7.71 -13.18
N PHE A 7 -15.33 -9.00 -12.88
CA PHE A 7 -16.13 -9.48 -11.75
C PHE A 7 -15.53 -9.13 -10.38
N ILE A 8 -14.23 -8.84 -10.29
CA ILE A 8 -13.56 -8.52 -9.02
C ILE A 8 -13.60 -7.00 -8.75
N LEU A 9 -13.74 -6.18 -9.80
CA LEU A 9 -13.74 -4.72 -9.68
C LEU A 9 -14.84 -4.17 -8.74
N PRO A 10 -16.09 -4.70 -8.74
CA PRO A 10 -17.09 -4.30 -7.76
C PRO A 10 -16.64 -4.55 -6.32
N LEU A 11 -15.95 -5.65 -6.02
CA LEU A 11 -15.46 -5.95 -4.67
C LEU A 11 -14.37 -4.95 -4.25
N VAL A 12 -13.49 -4.55 -5.16
CA VAL A 12 -12.49 -3.50 -4.90
C VAL A 12 -13.18 -2.18 -4.57
N LEU A 13 -14.12 -1.75 -5.41
CA LEU A 13 -14.81 -0.47 -5.24
C LEU A 13 -15.64 -0.46 -3.96
N LEU A 14 -16.41 -1.52 -3.69
CA LEU A 14 -17.22 -1.66 -2.48
C LEU A 14 -16.34 -1.75 -1.23
N SER A 15 -15.16 -2.37 -1.30
CA SER A 15 -14.21 -2.39 -0.18
C SER A 15 -13.69 -0.99 0.13
N LEU A 16 -13.34 -0.22 -0.91
CA LEU A 16 -12.91 1.18 -0.76
C LEU A 16 -14.03 2.04 -0.14
N LEU A 17 -15.24 1.97 -0.69
CA LEU A 17 -16.38 2.75 -0.21
C LEU A 17 -16.74 2.39 1.24
N THR A 18 -16.78 1.09 1.56
CA THR A 18 -17.04 0.60 2.92
C THR A 18 -15.95 1.07 3.87
N GLY A 19 -14.68 1.03 3.46
CA GLY A 19 -13.55 1.53 4.26
C GLY A 19 -13.61 3.05 4.49
N ILE A 20 -14.01 3.84 3.49
CA ILE A 20 -14.21 5.29 3.63
C ILE A 20 -15.34 5.58 4.63
N PHE A 21 -16.50 4.94 4.45
CA PHE A 21 -17.64 5.15 5.34
C PHE A 21 -17.38 4.65 6.76
N SER A 22 -16.64 3.54 6.91
CA SER A 22 -16.20 3.06 8.22
C SER A 22 -15.21 4.04 8.86
N GLY A 23 -14.37 4.72 8.07
CA GLY A 23 -13.50 5.81 8.52
C GLY A 23 -14.29 7.04 8.99
N TRP A 24 -15.35 7.43 8.28
CA TRP A 24 -16.24 8.52 8.70
C TRP A 24 -16.91 8.22 10.05
N PHE A 25 -17.36 6.98 10.24
CA PHE A 25 -17.91 6.55 11.53
C PHE A 25 -16.89 6.71 12.67
N ARG A 26 -15.60 6.39 12.42
CA ARG A 26 -14.53 6.51 13.42
C ARG A 26 -14.20 7.94 13.81
N ILE A 27 -14.50 8.93 12.97
CA ILE A 27 -14.33 10.37 13.29
C ILE A 27 -15.57 10.97 13.95
N GLY A 28 -16.56 10.15 14.32
CA GLY A 28 -17.79 10.57 14.98
C GLY A 28 -18.91 11.00 14.05
N TRP A 29 -18.78 10.79 12.73
CA TRP A 29 -19.87 11.06 11.80
C TRP A 29 -20.91 9.94 11.86
N ASN A 30 -22.09 10.25 12.38
CA ASN A 30 -23.18 9.29 12.54
C ASN A 30 -23.86 9.00 11.19
N LEU A 31 -23.64 7.80 10.66
CA LEU A 31 -24.34 7.29 9.49
C LEU A 31 -25.56 6.46 9.93
N PRO A 32 -26.67 6.46 9.19
CA PRO A 32 -27.87 5.68 9.51
C PRO A 32 -27.72 4.18 9.20
N ILE A 33 -26.48 3.67 9.17
CA ILE A 33 -26.12 2.29 8.80
C ILE A 33 -25.04 1.82 9.75
N SER A 34 -25.18 0.60 10.29
CA SER A 34 -24.13 -0.05 11.07
C SER A 34 -23.05 -0.57 10.12
N LEU A 35 -21.82 -0.06 10.27
CA LEU A 35 -20.67 -0.46 9.48
C LEU A 35 -19.59 -1.09 10.38
N PRO A 36 -18.77 -2.01 9.85
CA PRO A 36 -17.67 -2.64 10.58
C PRO A 36 -16.51 -1.65 10.84
N SER A 37 -16.76 -0.64 11.66
CA SER A 37 -15.83 0.46 11.97
C SER A 37 -14.59 0.02 12.76
N GLY A 38 -14.71 -1.06 13.55
CA GLY A 38 -13.57 -1.74 14.19
C GLY A 38 -12.62 -2.36 13.17
N GLU A 39 -13.15 -2.82 12.02
CA GLU A 39 -12.41 -3.54 10.99
C GLU A 39 -11.81 -2.64 9.91
N HIS A 40 -11.92 -1.31 10.06
CA HIS A 40 -11.51 -0.33 9.05
C HIS A 40 -10.13 -0.61 8.44
N GLY A 41 -9.12 -0.91 9.27
CA GLY A 41 -7.78 -1.22 8.79
C GLY A 41 -7.72 -2.50 7.94
N ALA A 42 -8.45 -3.54 8.33
CA ALA A 42 -8.51 -4.81 7.60
C ALA A 42 -9.26 -4.68 6.27
N LEU A 43 -10.31 -3.84 6.23
CA LEU A 43 -11.04 -3.50 5.00
C LEU A 43 -10.15 -2.74 4.01
N MET A 44 -9.44 -1.70 4.50
CA MET A 44 -8.59 -0.88 3.65
C MET A 44 -7.37 -1.67 3.15
N VAL A 45 -6.66 -2.38 4.04
CA VAL A 45 -5.42 -3.08 3.67
C VAL A 45 -5.71 -4.42 3.01
N GLY A 46 -6.60 -5.23 3.59
CA GLY A 46 -6.90 -6.57 3.10
C GLY A 46 -7.88 -6.57 1.93
N SER A 47 -9.13 -6.16 2.19
CA SER A 47 -10.21 -6.24 1.20
C SER A 47 -10.02 -5.30 0.01
N PHE A 48 -9.45 -4.11 0.21
CA PHE A 48 -9.21 -3.15 -0.87
C PHE A 48 -7.79 -3.26 -1.45
N LEU A 49 -6.75 -2.81 -0.73
CA LEU A 49 -5.39 -2.72 -1.27
C LEU A 49 -4.81 -4.09 -1.62
N GLY A 50 -5.01 -5.08 -0.76
CA GLY A 50 -4.60 -6.47 -0.98
C GLY A 50 -5.24 -7.05 -2.24
N THR A 51 -6.52 -6.78 -2.48
CA THR A 51 -7.21 -7.17 -3.72
C THR A 51 -6.60 -6.47 -4.93
N LEU A 52 -6.35 -5.16 -4.87
CA LEU A 52 -5.77 -4.38 -5.97
C LEU A 52 -4.41 -4.95 -6.41
N ILE A 53 -3.51 -5.16 -5.46
CA ILE A 53 -2.17 -5.71 -5.69
C ILE A 53 -2.27 -7.14 -6.25
N CYS A 54 -3.17 -7.97 -5.70
CA CYS A 54 -3.39 -9.33 -6.19
C CYS A 54 -3.94 -9.35 -7.62
N ILE A 55 -4.80 -8.42 -8.02
CA ILE A 55 -5.29 -8.30 -9.40
C ILE A 55 -4.12 -7.98 -10.33
N GLU A 56 -3.32 -6.96 -10.01
CA GLU A 56 -2.19 -6.55 -10.85
C GLU A 56 -1.22 -7.72 -11.10
N ARG A 57 -0.86 -8.45 -10.03
CA ARG A 57 0.09 -9.55 -10.10
C ARG A 57 -0.48 -10.80 -10.77
N SER A 58 -1.75 -11.14 -10.50
CA SER A 58 -2.40 -12.30 -11.13
C SER A 58 -2.63 -12.11 -12.63
N VAL A 59 -2.97 -10.89 -13.06
CA VAL A 59 -3.14 -10.54 -14.48
C VAL A 59 -1.81 -10.64 -15.22
N SER A 60 -0.73 -10.12 -14.64
CA SER A 60 0.62 -10.12 -15.23
C SER A 60 1.23 -11.52 -15.33
N TYR A 61 0.86 -12.45 -14.44
CA TYR A 61 1.36 -13.83 -14.46
C TYR A 61 0.66 -14.73 -15.49
N HIS A 62 -0.45 -14.28 -16.10
CA HIS A 62 -1.22 -15.01 -17.13
C HIS A 62 -1.75 -16.41 -16.73
N ASN A 63 -1.90 -16.70 -15.44
CA ASN A 63 -2.50 -17.96 -14.95
C ASN A 63 -3.93 -17.73 -14.43
N LYS A 64 -4.90 -18.53 -14.93
CA LYS A 64 -6.30 -18.44 -14.51
C LYS A 64 -6.52 -18.76 -13.03
N ILE A 65 -5.72 -19.66 -12.45
CA ILE A 65 -5.83 -20.05 -11.03
C ILE A 65 -5.38 -18.89 -10.12
N ALA A 66 -4.42 -18.08 -10.58
CA ALA A 66 -3.95 -16.92 -9.83
C ALA A 66 -5.06 -15.88 -9.59
N LEU A 67 -6.15 -15.91 -10.37
CA LEU A 67 -7.31 -15.03 -10.17
C LEU A 67 -8.17 -15.41 -8.96
N LEU A 68 -7.99 -16.60 -8.39
CA LEU A 68 -8.61 -16.95 -7.12
C LEU A 68 -8.06 -16.09 -5.97
N VAL A 69 -6.78 -15.69 -6.05
CA VAL A 69 -6.12 -14.89 -5.00
C VAL A 69 -6.80 -13.54 -4.76
N PRO A 70 -6.98 -12.65 -5.77
CA PRO A 70 -7.74 -11.42 -5.56
C PRO A 70 -9.21 -11.65 -5.23
N MET A 71 -9.81 -12.76 -5.68
CA MET A 71 -11.19 -13.10 -5.33
C MET A 71 -11.34 -13.42 -3.83
N LEU A 72 -10.40 -14.16 -3.25
CA LEU A 72 -10.35 -14.44 -1.81
C LEU A 72 -10.22 -13.13 -1.00
N ASN A 73 -9.27 -12.27 -1.37
CA ASN A 73 -9.13 -10.97 -0.71
C ASN A 73 -10.40 -10.11 -0.84
N GLY A 74 -10.97 -10.00 -2.04
CA GLY A 74 -12.17 -9.19 -2.26
C GLY A 74 -13.39 -9.74 -1.52
N MET A 75 -13.53 -11.06 -1.41
CA MET A 75 -14.63 -11.71 -0.70
C MET A 75 -14.59 -11.50 0.81
N SER A 76 -13.43 -11.19 1.40
CA SER A 76 -13.35 -10.84 2.83
C SER A 76 -14.29 -9.69 3.22
N LEU A 77 -14.56 -8.75 2.30
CA LEU A 77 -15.53 -7.67 2.49
C LEU A 77 -16.91 -8.19 2.89
N VAL A 78 -17.40 -9.23 2.19
CA VAL A 78 -18.74 -9.78 2.41
C VAL A 78 -18.86 -10.30 3.84
N PHE A 79 -17.82 -11.01 4.32
CA PHE A 79 -17.82 -11.55 5.68
C PHE A 79 -17.62 -10.48 6.75
N PHE A 80 -16.92 -9.37 6.46
CA PHE A 80 -16.93 -8.21 7.36
C PHE A 80 -18.31 -7.57 7.46
N LEU A 81 -19.03 -7.42 6.34
CA LEU A 81 -20.38 -6.87 6.32
C LEU A 81 -21.41 -7.78 7.01
N LEU A 82 -21.20 -9.10 6.98
CA LEU A 82 -22.02 -10.08 7.69
C LEU A 82 -21.64 -10.25 9.17
N ALA A 83 -20.74 -9.41 9.71
CA ALA A 83 -20.23 -9.51 11.08
C ALA A 83 -19.56 -10.87 11.41
N MET A 84 -18.90 -11.47 10.42
CA MET A 84 -18.14 -12.74 10.53
C MET A 84 -16.63 -12.52 10.32
N PRO A 85 -15.95 -11.70 11.16
CA PRO A 85 -14.56 -11.26 10.91
C PRO A 85 -13.57 -12.42 10.86
N LYS A 86 -13.79 -13.51 11.62
CA LYS A 86 -12.90 -14.69 11.58
C LYS A 86 -12.82 -15.33 10.20
N ILE A 87 -13.94 -15.42 9.48
CA ILE A 87 -13.94 -15.96 8.10
C ILE A 87 -13.24 -14.98 7.17
N ALA A 88 -13.50 -13.67 7.33
CA ALA A 88 -12.81 -12.65 6.55
C ALA A 88 -11.29 -12.76 6.73
N TYR A 89 -10.79 -12.89 7.96
CA TYR A 89 -9.37 -13.07 8.24
C TYR A 89 -8.77 -14.33 7.60
N VAL A 90 -9.49 -15.46 7.62
CA VAL A 90 -9.05 -16.68 6.91
C VAL A 90 -8.90 -16.41 5.41
N LEU A 91 -9.83 -15.69 4.79
CA LEU A 91 -9.72 -15.31 3.39
C LEU A 91 -8.52 -14.40 3.13
N LEU A 92 -8.23 -13.45 4.02
CA LEU A 92 -7.04 -12.58 3.92
C LEU A 92 -5.74 -13.40 4.07
N ILE A 93 -5.70 -14.40 4.96
CA ILE A 93 -4.56 -15.33 5.10
C ILE A 93 -4.37 -16.12 3.80
N LEU A 94 -5.44 -16.70 3.25
CA LEU A 94 -5.37 -17.46 1.99
C LEU A 94 -4.95 -16.56 0.82
N GLY A 95 -5.43 -15.33 0.77
CA GLY A 95 -5.01 -14.35 -0.23
C GLY A 95 -3.56 -13.92 -0.07
N GLY A 96 -3.08 -13.72 1.16
CA GLY A 96 -1.67 -13.47 1.44
C GLY A 96 -0.76 -14.63 1.03
N ALA A 97 -1.14 -15.86 1.37
CA ALA A 97 -0.42 -17.07 0.97
C ALA A 97 -0.41 -17.22 -0.56
N GLY A 98 -1.54 -16.95 -1.21
CA GLY A 98 -1.66 -16.95 -2.67
C GLY A 98 -0.75 -15.91 -3.32
N LEU A 99 -0.69 -14.68 -2.79
CA LEU A 99 0.17 -13.62 -3.31
C LEU A 99 1.65 -13.97 -3.13
N THR A 100 2.05 -14.49 -1.97
CA THR A 100 3.41 -15.00 -1.74
C THR A 100 3.75 -16.12 -2.73
N GLY A 101 2.82 -17.04 -2.99
CA GLY A 101 2.97 -18.11 -3.98
C GLY A 101 3.17 -17.57 -5.40
N ILE A 102 2.41 -16.55 -5.80
CA ILE A 102 2.59 -15.87 -7.10
C ILE A 102 4.00 -15.29 -7.21
N TYR A 103 4.45 -14.52 -6.21
CA TYR A 103 5.79 -13.94 -6.23
C TYR A 103 6.89 -14.99 -6.21
N TYR A 104 6.73 -16.08 -5.46
CA TYR A 104 7.67 -17.20 -5.48
C TYR A 104 7.79 -17.83 -6.87
N MET A 105 6.67 -18.12 -7.52
CA MET A 105 6.66 -18.68 -8.88
C MET A 105 7.29 -17.71 -9.89
N VAL A 106 7.04 -16.40 -9.77
CA VAL A 106 7.68 -15.38 -10.59
C VAL A 106 9.19 -15.35 -10.33
N TYR A 107 9.63 -15.43 -9.07
CA TYR A 107 11.05 -15.44 -8.70
C TYR A 107 11.80 -16.67 -9.22
N VAL A 108 11.16 -17.85 -9.21
CA VAL A 108 11.77 -19.07 -9.75
C VAL A 108 12.06 -18.91 -11.24
N LYS A 109 11.16 -18.27 -12.00
CA LYS A 109 11.32 -18.02 -13.44
C LYS A 109 12.24 -16.84 -13.76
N HIS A 110 12.12 -15.75 -12.99
CA HIS A 110 12.82 -14.49 -13.21
C HIS A 110 13.53 -14.07 -11.92
N LYS A 111 14.83 -14.35 -11.82
CA LYS A 111 15.60 -14.01 -10.62
C LYS A 111 15.79 -12.50 -10.52
N GLY A 112 15.37 -11.92 -9.40
CA GLY A 112 15.53 -10.49 -9.16
C GLY A 112 15.29 -10.10 -7.70
N ILE A 113 16.18 -9.25 -7.17
CA ILE A 113 16.05 -8.74 -5.79
C ILE A 113 14.74 -7.96 -5.56
N HIS A 114 14.23 -7.24 -6.57
CA HIS A 114 12.94 -6.54 -6.47
C HIS A 114 11.78 -7.51 -6.22
N ILE A 115 11.80 -8.70 -6.85
CA ILE A 115 10.80 -9.74 -6.61
C ILE A 115 10.92 -10.30 -5.20
N LEU A 116 12.15 -10.49 -4.69
CA LEU A 116 12.33 -10.92 -3.30
C LEU A 116 11.80 -9.89 -2.30
N ILE A 117 12.01 -8.60 -2.55
CA ILE A 117 11.48 -7.51 -1.72
C ILE A 117 9.95 -7.53 -1.75
N MET A 118 9.33 -7.62 -2.93
CA MET A 118 7.86 -7.74 -3.05
C MET A 118 7.32 -9.00 -2.38
N MET A 119 8.02 -10.13 -2.53
CA MET A 119 7.67 -11.40 -1.89
C MET A 119 7.74 -11.28 -0.35
N ALA A 120 8.75 -10.61 0.18
CA ALA A 120 8.86 -10.30 1.61
C ALA A 120 7.68 -9.43 2.08
N GLY A 121 7.27 -8.44 1.28
CA GLY A 121 6.05 -7.68 1.52
C GLY A 121 4.80 -8.57 1.60
N ALA A 122 4.62 -9.48 0.64
CA ALA A 122 3.51 -10.42 0.65
C ALA A 122 3.55 -11.39 1.86
N MET A 123 4.75 -11.80 2.29
CA MET A 123 4.93 -12.58 3.51
C MET A 123 4.55 -11.76 4.76
N CYS A 124 4.91 -10.48 4.83
CA CYS A 124 4.46 -9.60 5.91
C CYS A 124 2.94 -9.49 5.96
N TYR A 125 2.27 -9.41 4.80
CA TYR A 125 0.81 -9.41 4.73
C TYR A 125 0.19 -10.71 5.24
N LEU A 126 0.75 -11.86 4.86
CA LEU A 126 0.34 -13.18 5.34
C LEU A 126 0.49 -13.29 6.87
N ILE A 127 1.68 -12.95 7.38
CA ILE A 127 1.99 -13.01 8.83
C ILE A 127 1.09 -12.06 9.60
N GLY A 128 0.93 -10.82 9.14
CA GLY A 128 0.03 -9.85 9.75
C GLY A 128 -1.42 -10.33 9.80
N SER A 129 -1.91 -10.96 8.72
CA SER A 129 -3.26 -11.53 8.68
C SER A 129 -3.43 -12.71 9.66
N ALA A 130 -2.39 -13.55 9.81
CA ALA A 130 -2.38 -14.63 10.79
C ALA A 130 -2.33 -14.12 12.23
N ILE A 131 -1.56 -13.07 12.51
CA ILE A 131 -1.53 -12.41 13.82
C ILE A 131 -2.89 -11.79 14.13
N LEU A 132 -3.55 -11.16 13.15
CA LEU A 132 -4.89 -10.58 13.33
C LEU A 132 -5.92 -11.66 13.67
N PHE A 133 -5.88 -12.80 12.98
CA PHE A 133 -6.78 -13.93 13.24
C PHE A 133 -6.70 -14.43 14.68
N ASN A 134 -5.48 -14.50 15.23
CA ASN A 134 -5.24 -15.02 16.57
C ASN A 134 -5.49 -13.98 17.67
N SER A 135 -5.04 -12.75 17.47
CA SER A 135 -5.06 -11.72 18.52
C SER A 135 -6.29 -10.82 18.49
N THR A 136 -6.94 -10.66 17.34
CA THR A 136 -7.95 -9.61 17.08
C THR A 136 -7.46 -8.18 17.45
N PHE A 137 -6.15 -8.01 17.61
CA PHE A 137 -5.54 -6.79 18.15
C PHE A 137 -4.82 -6.04 17.03
N TYR A 138 -5.52 -5.06 16.45
CA TYR A 138 -5.03 -4.25 15.32
C TYR A 138 -3.65 -3.62 15.52
N PRO A 139 -3.30 -3.04 16.69
CA PRO A 139 -1.99 -2.42 16.86
C PRO A 139 -0.81 -3.39 16.66
N ALA A 140 -0.97 -4.69 16.95
CA ALA A 140 0.08 -5.69 16.70
C ALA A 140 0.28 -6.01 15.20
N VAL A 141 -0.66 -5.62 14.34
CA VAL A 141 -0.70 -6.00 12.92
C VAL A 141 -0.30 -4.84 12.01
N VAL A 142 -0.52 -3.60 12.44
CA VAL A 142 -0.35 -2.39 11.60
C VAL A 142 1.04 -2.28 11.00
N MET A 143 2.10 -2.61 11.74
CA MET A 143 3.46 -2.58 11.19
C MET A 143 3.70 -3.62 10.10
N TRP A 144 3.04 -4.78 10.18
CA TRP A 144 3.07 -5.79 9.12
C TRP A 144 2.36 -5.32 7.86
N TRP A 145 1.29 -4.53 8.00
CA TRP A 145 0.59 -3.91 6.87
C TRP A 145 1.37 -2.76 6.23
N ILE A 146 2.01 -1.93 7.04
CA ILE A 146 2.94 -0.91 6.57
C ILE A 146 4.09 -1.59 5.81
N ALA A 147 4.67 -2.66 6.37
CA ALA A 147 5.71 -3.45 5.71
C ALA A 147 5.23 -4.01 4.37
N PHE A 148 4.07 -4.64 4.34
CA PHE A 148 3.48 -5.18 3.11
C PHE A 148 3.51 -4.16 1.97
N LEU A 149 2.94 -2.98 2.20
CA LEU A 149 2.82 -1.96 1.16
C LEU A 149 4.15 -1.27 0.89
N PHE A 150 4.93 -0.98 1.93
CA PHE A 150 6.24 -0.33 1.80
C PHE A 150 7.21 -1.18 0.97
N LEU A 151 7.34 -2.47 1.30
CA LEU A 151 8.19 -3.39 0.55
C LEU A 151 7.64 -3.63 -0.86
N THR A 152 6.33 -3.84 -1.02
CA THR A 152 5.74 -4.06 -2.36
C THR A 152 6.01 -2.87 -3.28
N ILE A 153 5.64 -1.65 -2.86
CA ILE A 153 5.85 -0.43 -3.65
C ILE A 153 7.34 -0.20 -3.91
N THR A 154 8.19 -0.33 -2.90
CA THR A 154 9.64 -0.12 -3.07
C THR A 154 10.25 -1.14 -4.03
N GLY A 155 9.81 -2.39 -3.98
CA GLY A 155 10.18 -3.44 -4.91
C GLY A 155 9.77 -3.11 -6.35
N GLU A 156 8.53 -2.68 -6.57
CA GLU A 156 8.02 -2.24 -7.87
C GLU A 156 8.80 -1.04 -8.43
N ARG A 157 9.08 -0.06 -7.57
CA ARG A 157 9.88 1.12 -7.96
C ARG A 157 11.31 0.74 -8.33
N LEU A 158 11.89 -0.23 -7.62
CA LEU A 158 13.22 -0.76 -7.92
C LEU A 158 13.24 -1.54 -9.23
N GLU A 159 12.18 -2.30 -9.54
CA GLU A 159 12.00 -3.00 -10.83
C GLU A 159 12.04 -2.01 -11.99
N LEU A 160 11.24 -0.95 -11.91
CA LEU A 160 11.10 0.05 -12.96
C LEU A 160 12.38 0.90 -13.14
N SER A 161 13.02 1.29 -12.04
CA SER A 161 14.23 2.12 -12.08
C SER A 161 15.49 1.36 -12.52
N ARG A 162 15.47 0.02 -12.45
CA ARG A 162 16.58 -0.85 -12.87
C ARG A 162 16.99 -0.59 -14.31
N PHE A 163 16.01 -0.49 -15.20
CA PHE A 163 16.25 -0.43 -16.64
C PHE A 163 16.80 0.93 -17.10
N ILE A 164 16.54 2.01 -16.35
CA ILE A 164 16.89 3.38 -16.75
C ILE A 164 18.08 3.93 -15.96
N LEU A 165 18.14 3.72 -14.63
CA LEU A 165 19.02 4.50 -13.74
C LEU A 165 20.01 3.68 -12.91
N LEU A 166 19.82 2.36 -12.83
CA LEU A 166 20.66 1.47 -12.00
C LEU A 166 21.51 0.50 -12.81
N LYS A 167 21.67 0.76 -14.11
CA LYS A 167 22.63 0.08 -14.98
C LYS A 167 24.03 0.38 -14.41
N ASN A 168 24.61 -0.55 -13.64
CA ASN A 168 25.94 -0.50 -12.99
C ASN A 168 26.12 0.23 -11.64
N THR A 169 25.26 0.06 -10.63
CA THR A 169 25.74 0.37 -9.25
C THR A 169 25.15 -0.53 -8.17
N LEU A 170 25.80 -1.68 -7.92
CA LEU A 170 25.49 -2.57 -6.78
C LEU A 170 25.42 -1.80 -5.45
N LYS A 171 26.29 -0.80 -5.25
CA LYS A 171 26.29 0.05 -4.05
C LYS A 171 24.96 0.81 -3.85
N LYS A 172 24.33 1.30 -4.93
CA LYS A 172 23.06 2.03 -4.83
C LYS A 172 21.94 1.09 -4.38
N GLN A 173 21.88 -0.12 -4.94
CA GLN A 173 20.91 -1.12 -4.52
C GLN A 173 21.17 -1.61 -3.09
N ALA A 174 22.44 -1.77 -2.71
CA ALA A 174 22.82 -2.18 -1.35
C ALA A 174 22.31 -1.20 -0.29
N VAL A 175 22.41 0.11 -0.51
CA VAL A 175 21.87 1.12 0.44
C VAL A 175 20.38 0.93 0.66
N LEU A 176 19.60 0.75 -0.41
CA LEU A 176 18.16 0.52 -0.28
C LEU A 176 17.86 -0.81 0.44
N ILE A 177 18.61 -1.87 0.14
CA ILE A 177 18.45 -3.17 0.80
C ILE A 177 18.76 -3.04 2.30
N ILE A 178 19.82 -2.33 2.69
CA ILE A 178 20.14 -2.08 4.11
C ILE A 178 18.98 -1.36 4.79
N LEU A 179 18.44 -0.31 4.17
CA LEU A 179 17.30 0.44 4.73
C LEU A 179 16.07 -0.46 4.88
N ILE A 180 15.74 -1.28 3.88
CA ILE A 180 14.62 -2.24 3.97
C ILE A 180 14.89 -3.27 5.08
N SER A 181 16.11 -3.78 5.21
CA SER A 181 16.48 -4.70 6.29
C SER A 181 16.31 -4.07 7.67
N LEU A 182 16.67 -2.79 7.86
CA LEU A 182 16.41 -2.08 9.12
C LEU A 182 14.91 -1.99 9.43
N PHE A 183 14.07 -1.81 8.41
CA PHE A 183 12.61 -1.86 8.58
C PHE A 183 12.12 -3.25 8.99
N ILE A 184 12.65 -4.31 8.37
CA ILE A 184 12.25 -5.67 8.74
C ILE A 184 12.65 -5.95 10.20
N ILE A 185 13.86 -5.54 10.60
CA ILE A 185 14.32 -5.68 12.00
C ILE A 185 13.40 -4.92 12.95
N SER A 186 12.93 -3.72 12.59
CA SER A 186 12.07 -2.92 13.46
C SER A 186 10.72 -3.58 13.76
N ILE A 187 10.16 -4.36 12.82
CA ILE A 187 8.89 -5.08 13.01
C ILE A 187 8.99 -6.17 14.09
N PHE A 188 10.17 -6.75 14.28
CA PHE A 188 10.40 -7.77 15.32
C PHE A 188 10.63 -7.16 16.72
N LEU A 189 10.79 -5.85 16.81
CA LEU A 189 10.84 -5.15 18.09
C LEU A 189 9.41 -4.85 18.56
N PRO A 190 9.17 -4.74 19.89
CA PRO A 190 7.86 -4.32 20.40
C PRO A 190 7.44 -2.98 19.79
N PHE A 191 6.16 -2.83 19.43
CA PHE A 191 5.67 -1.62 18.75
C PHE A 191 5.89 -0.34 19.57
N HIS A 192 5.94 -0.44 20.91
CA HIS A 192 6.23 0.66 21.82
C HIS A 192 7.74 0.89 22.04
N SER A 193 8.62 0.21 21.29
CA SER A 193 10.07 0.36 21.41
C SER A 193 10.54 1.61 20.67
N ASP A 194 11.23 2.51 21.38
CA ASP A 194 11.85 3.69 20.77
C ASP A 194 12.85 3.32 19.67
N LEU A 195 13.60 2.23 19.87
CA LEU A 195 14.53 1.71 18.88
C LEU A 195 13.79 1.22 17.62
N GLY A 196 12.67 0.50 17.79
CA GLY A 196 11.83 0.06 16.66
C GLY A 196 11.25 1.25 15.89
N SER A 197 10.81 2.28 16.59
CA SER A 197 10.29 3.50 15.98
C SER A 197 11.39 4.25 15.20
N LEU A 198 12.59 4.39 15.78
CA LEU A 198 13.74 5.01 15.14
C LEU A 198 14.21 4.24 13.90
N LEU A 199 14.32 2.92 13.97
CA LEU A 199 14.71 2.08 12.83
C LEU A 199 13.70 2.19 11.68
N SER A 200 12.41 2.21 12.00
CA SER A 200 11.33 2.42 11.02
C SER A 200 11.46 3.80 10.36
N ALA A 201 11.69 4.85 11.16
CA ALA A 201 11.87 6.21 10.68
C ALA A 201 13.08 6.34 9.74
N VAL A 202 14.25 5.86 10.17
CA VAL A 202 15.50 5.89 9.38
C VAL A 202 15.30 5.15 8.06
N SER A 203 14.64 3.99 8.09
CA SER A 203 14.36 3.23 6.88
C SER A 203 13.44 3.97 5.92
N MET A 204 12.31 4.50 6.40
CA MET A 204 11.34 5.20 5.56
C MET A 204 11.92 6.48 4.97
N ILE A 205 12.55 7.33 5.80
CA ILE A 205 13.19 8.59 5.35
C ILE A 205 14.33 8.28 4.38
N GLY A 206 15.21 7.34 4.73
CA GLY A 206 16.33 6.94 3.87
C GLY A 206 15.86 6.40 2.53
N SER A 207 14.81 5.57 2.53
CA SER A 207 14.25 4.98 1.30
C SER A 207 13.54 6.03 0.45
N ALA A 208 12.82 6.97 1.06
CA ALA A 208 12.22 8.10 0.35
C ALA A 208 13.28 8.99 -0.32
N VAL A 209 14.36 9.32 0.38
CA VAL A 209 15.49 10.08 -0.17
C VAL A 209 16.18 9.29 -1.28
N TRP A 210 16.33 7.98 -1.10
CA TRP A 210 16.88 7.10 -2.13
C TRP A 210 16.00 7.11 -3.40
N LEU A 211 14.68 6.96 -3.25
CA LEU A 211 13.72 7.00 -4.35
C LEU A 211 13.73 8.36 -5.05
N LEU A 212 13.76 9.47 -4.31
CA LEU A 212 13.88 10.81 -4.88
C LEU A 212 15.16 10.99 -5.71
N LYS A 213 16.25 10.27 -5.40
CA LYS A 213 17.52 10.36 -6.13
C LYS A 213 17.60 9.40 -7.32
N PHE A 214 17.10 8.17 -7.16
CA PHE A 214 17.38 7.07 -8.08
C PHE A 214 16.14 6.51 -8.79
N ASP A 215 14.95 7.01 -8.48
CA ASP A 215 13.72 6.68 -9.20
C ASP A 215 13.53 7.51 -10.48
N MET A 216 12.78 6.98 -11.44
CA MET A 216 12.36 7.65 -12.66
C MET A 216 11.36 8.81 -12.47
N ALA A 217 10.85 9.04 -11.25
CA ALA A 217 9.88 10.11 -10.97
C ALA A 217 10.33 11.48 -11.51
N LYS A 218 11.60 11.87 -11.27
CA LYS A 218 12.18 13.12 -11.80
C LYS A 218 12.29 13.16 -13.31
N HIS A 219 12.51 12.01 -13.95
CA HIS A 219 12.54 11.92 -15.41
C HIS A 219 11.14 12.05 -16.01
N SER A 220 10.13 11.57 -15.29
CA SER A 220 8.73 11.65 -15.69
C SER A 220 8.22 13.10 -15.75
N LEU A 221 8.76 13.99 -14.90
CA LEU A 221 8.49 15.43 -14.94
C LEU A 221 8.96 16.13 -16.24
N LYS A 222 9.83 15.51 -17.04
CA LYS A 222 10.31 16.11 -18.30
C LYS A 222 9.37 15.89 -19.48
N LYS A 223 8.35 15.03 -19.34
CA LYS A 223 7.44 14.64 -20.43
C LYS A 223 6.01 15.07 -20.09
N PRO A 224 5.37 15.96 -20.89
CA PRO A 224 4.03 16.45 -20.59
C PRO A 224 2.97 15.34 -20.65
N GLY A 225 1.78 15.64 -20.12
CA GLY A 225 0.64 14.72 -20.10
C GLY A 225 0.70 13.74 -18.92
N GLN A 226 0.41 12.47 -19.18
CA GLN A 226 0.28 11.44 -18.15
C GLN A 226 1.60 11.18 -17.40
N SER A 227 2.74 11.21 -18.08
CA SER A 227 4.05 11.04 -17.43
C SER A 227 4.35 12.14 -16.43
N PHE A 228 4.06 13.40 -16.77
CA PHE A 228 4.20 14.53 -15.85
C PHE A 228 3.34 14.34 -14.60
N TYR A 229 2.06 14.02 -14.78
CA TYR A 229 1.12 13.76 -13.69
C TYR A 229 1.64 12.66 -12.75
N SER A 230 2.05 11.51 -13.29
CA SER A 230 2.64 10.42 -12.52
C SER A 230 3.90 10.87 -11.78
N GLY A 231 4.77 11.67 -12.42
CA GLY A 231 5.98 12.21 -11.80
C GLY A 231 5.70 13.08 -10.58
N VAL A 232 4.70 13.96 -10.66
CA VAL A 232 4.27 14.81 -9.54
C VAL A 232 3.80 13.95 -8.37
N LEU A 233 2.89 12.99 -8.62
CA LEU A 233 2.35 12.12 -7.58
C LEU A 233 3.41 11.24 -6.91
N LEU A 234 4.33 10.68 -7.69
CA LEU A 234 5.43 9.88 -7.14
C LEU A 234 6.28 10.71 -6.17
N ILE A 235 6.65 11.93 -6.55
CA ILE A 235 7.43 12.83 -5.70
C ILE A 235 6.64 13.21 -4.45
N THR A 236 5.36 13.57 -4.59
CA THR A 236 4.49 13.88 -3.45
C THR A 236 4.38 12.68 -2.49
N GLY A 237 4.24 11.46 -3.03
CA GLY A 237 4.25 10.24 -2.22
C GLY A 237 5.57 10.05 -1.45
N TYR A 238 6.72 10.31 -2.08
CA TYR A 238 8.00 10.24 -1.40
C TYR A 238 8.13 11.28 -0.27
N VAL A 239 7.59 12.50 -0.48
CA VAL A 239 7.54 13.52 0.59
C VAL A 239 6.68 13.03 1.76
N TRP A 240 5.52 12.43 1.50
CA TRP A 240 4.69 11.84 2.55
C TRP A 240 5.35 10.66 3.27
N LEU A 241 6.18 9.88 2.57
CA LEU A 241 6.98 8.82 3.21
C LEU A 241 8.04 9.40 4.17
N VAL A 242 8.66 10.54 3.83
CA VAL A 242 9.53 11.28 4.77
C VAL A 242 8.72 11.76 5.98
N ILE A 243 7.57 12.37 5.76
CA ILE A 243 6.68 12.87 6.84
C ILE A 243 6.25 11.71 7.76
N THR A 244 5.91 10.56 7.18
CA THR A 244 5.59 9.35 7.96
C THR A 244 6.77 8.96 8.84
N GLY A 245 7.98 8.87 8.27
CA GLY A 245 9.17 8.55 9.07
C GLY A 245 9.44 9.57 10.17
N LEU A 246 9.19 10.87 9.93
CA LEU A 246 9.29 11.90 10.97
C LEU A 246 8.27 11.65 12.10
N PHE A 247 7.02 11.29 11.81
CA PHE A 247 6.08 10.96 12.88
C PHE A 247 6.52 9.75 13.70
N PHE A 248 7.18 8.77 13.09
CA PHE A 248 7.78 7.66 13.82
C PHE A 248 8.92 8.11 14.75
N THR A 249 9.64 9.19 14.45
CA THR A 249 10.63 9.74 15.40
C THR A 249 10.01 10.39 16.64
N PHE A 250 8.80 10.93 16.54
CA PHE A 250 8.12 11.67 17.61
C PHE A 250 7.09 10.83 18.38
N GLY A 251 7.08 9.51 18.17
CA GLY A 251 6.16 8.60 18.84
C GLY A 251 4.86 8.40 18.07
N ALA A 252 4.95 7.77 16.90
CA ALA A 252 3.82 7.42 16.03
C ALA A 252 2.74 6.55 16.71
N TYR A 253 2.94 6.06 17.92
CA TYR A 253 2.00 5.18 18.62
C TYR A 253 1.18 5.88 19.71
N PHE A 254 1.35 7.19 19.92
CA PHE A 254 0.66 7.91 20.98
C PHE A 254 -0.54 8.70 20.47
N GLY A 255 -1.72 8.38 21.00
CA GLY A 255 -2.96 9.17 20.83
C GLY A 255 -3.23 9.57 19.38
N SER A 256 -3.43 10.87 19.15
CA SER A 256 -3.75 11.40 17.82
C SER A 256 -2.59 11.34 16.82
N PHE A 257 -1.33 11.22 17.27
CA PHE A 257 -0.17 11.04 16.36
C PHE A 257 -0.22 9.71 15.62
N TYR A 258 -0.88 8.71 16.19
CA TYR A 258 -1.11 7.44 15.53
C TYR A 258 -1.99 7.57 14.29
N ASP A 259 -3.11 8.29 14.40
CA ASP A 259 -3.98 8.56 13.26
C ASP A 259 -3.24 9.32 12.14
N ALA A 260 -2.50 10.37 12.52
CA ALA A 260 -1.71 11.16 11.58
C ALA A 260 -0.66 10.32 10.85
N SER A 261 0.06 9.46 11.58
CA SER A 261 1.11 8.59 11.04
C SER A 261 0.56 7.58 10.03
N LEU A 262 -0.57 6.95 10.37
CA LEU A 262 -1.20 5.99 9.47
C LEU A 262 -1.74 6.66 8.22
N HIS A 263 -2.42 7.81 8.34
CA HIS A 263 -2.95 8.49 7.16
C HIS A 263 -1.84 9.10 6.30
N ALA A 264 -0.76 9.62 6.89
CA ALA A 264 0.43 10.05 6.14
C ALA A 264 1.03 8.89 5.31
N PHE A 265 1.08 7.69 5.87
CA PHE A 265 1.56 6.51 5.13
C PHE A 265 0.55 6.01 4.09
N PHE A 266 -0.67 5.66 4.51
CA PHE A 266 -1.65 5.00 3.64
C PHE A 266 -2.25 5.98 2.62
N LEU A 267 -2.67 7.18 3.01
CA LEU A 267 -3.21 8.16 2.05
C LEU A 267 -2.09 8.99 1.39
N GLY A 268 -1.08 9.39 2.16
CA GLY A 268 -0.02 10.25 1.66
C GLY A 268 0.98 9.53 0.77
N PHE A 269 1.47 8.35 1.16
CA PHE A 269 2.41 7.59 0.35
C PHE A 269 1.69 6.59 -0.57
N VAL A 270 0.89 5.67 -0.04
CA VAL A 270 0.33 4.55 -0.82
C VAL A 270 -0.69 5.03 -1.86
N PHE A 271 -1.67 5.87 -1.49
CA PHE A 271 -2.65 6.37 -2.47
C PHE A 271 -2.02 7.25 -3.56
N MET A 272 -0.94 8.00 -3.26
CA MET A 272 -0.21 8.73 -4.31
C MET A 272 0.42 7.78 -5.33
N MET A 273 0.93 6.61 -4.90
CA MET A 273 1.43 5.57 -5.82
C MET A 273 0.30 4.98 -6.67
N ILE A 274 -0.87 4.73 -6.07
CA ILE A 274 -2.05 4.25 -6.79
C ILE A 274 -2.47 5.28 -7.83
N PHE A 275 -2.62 6.56 -7.46
CA PHE A 275 -3.03 7.61 -8.39
C PHE A 275 -2.00 7.86 -9.48
N ALA A 276 -0.70 7.76 -9.16
CA ALA A 276 0.37 7.89 -10.15
C ALA A 276 0.26 6.83 -11.27
N HIS A 277 -0.18 5.61 -10.93
CA HIS A 277 -0.16 4.48 -11.85
C HIS A 277 -1.53 4.05 -12.36
N ALA A 278 -2.63 4.41 -11.69
CA ALA A 278 -3.99 4.01 -12.07
C ALA A 278 -4.33 4.34 -13.54
N PRO A 279 -3.97 5.51 -14.10
CA PRO A 279 -4.25 5.79 -15.51
C PRO A 279 -3.50 4.90 -16.52
N VAL A 280 -2.44 4.19 -16.08
CA VAL A 280 -1.71 3.22 -16.89
C VAL A 280 -2.23 1.80 -16.64
N ILE A 281 -2.33 1.41 -15.37
CA ILE A 281 -2.58 0.03 -14.96
C ILE A 281 -4.05 -0.36 -15.16
N LEU A 282 -4.99 0.54 -14.84
CA LEU A 282 -6.41 0.22 -14.89
C LEU A 282 -6.88 -0.13 -16.33
N PRO A 283 -6.52 0.63 -17.39
CA PRO A 283 -6.82 0.24 -18.76
C PRO A 283 -6.17 -1.07 -19.18
N ALA A 284 -4.93 -1.33 -18.74
CA ALA A 284 -4.22 -2.56 -19.08
C ALA A 284 -4.90 -3.80 -18.47
N VAL A 285 -5.30 -3.72 -17.19
CA VAL A 285 -6.03 -4.78 -16.48
C VAL A 285 -7.43 -4.98 -17.05
N LEU A 286 -8.15 -3.90 -17.31
CA LEU A 286 -9.51 -3.94 -17.87
C LEU A 286 -9.55 -4.10 -19.40
N LYS A 287 -8.38 -4.17 -20.05
CA LYS A 287 -8.22 -4.22 -21.51
C LYS A 287 -9.05 -3.15 -22.22
N LEU A 288 -9.07 -1.93 -21.66
CA LEU A 288 -9.75 -0.78 -22.23
C LEU A 288 -8.82 -0.10 -23.23
N GLY A 289 -9.36 0.32 -24.38
CA GLY A 289 -8.62 1.03 -25.42
C GLY A 289 -8.39 2.53 -25.14
N ILE A 290 -8.78 3.02 -23.96
CA ILE A 290 -8.78 4.45 -23.62
C ILE A 290 -8.08 4.65 -22.28
N SER A 291 -7.19 5.64 -22.20
CA SER A 291 -6.59 6.08 -20.93
C SER A 291 -7.55 7.01 -20.19
N PRO A 292 -7.86 6.78 -18.90
CA PRO A 292 -8.73 7.64 -18.10
C PRO A 292 -8.02 8.93 -17.65
N PHE A 293 -6.90 9.29 -18.26
CA PHE A 293 -6.16 10.50 -17.93
C PHE A 293 -6.91 11.76 -18.39
N GLY A 294 -7.15 12.68 -17.46
CA GLY A 294 -7.81 13.97 -17.73
C GLY A 294 -7.59 14.99 -16.60
N LYS A 295 -7.99 16.24 -16.83
CA LYS A 295 -7.79 17.35 -15.86
C LYS A 295 -8.43 17.08 -14.49
N THR A 296 -9.52 16.33 -14.45
CA THR A 296 -10.23 15.94 -13.21
C THR A 296 -9.34 15.19 -12.23
N LEU A 297 -8.35 14.44 -12.71
CA LEU A 297 -7.40 13.72 -11.83
C LEU A 297 -6.49 14.65 -11.03
N TYR A 298 -6.18 15.85 -11.55
CA TYR A 298 -5.46 16.87 -10.79
C TYR A 298 -6.33 17.45 -9.68
N ILE A 299 -7.63 17.61 -9.93
CA ILE A 299 -8.58 18.10 -8.91
C ILE A 299 -8.64 17.11 -7.75
N TRP A 300 -8.81 15.82 -8.02
CA TRP A 300 -8.81 14.79 -6.98
C TRP A 300 -7.48 14.71 -6.22
N TYR A 301 -6.36 14.84 -6.93
CA TYR A 301 -5.04 14.91 -6.31
C TYR A 301 -4.91 16.10 -5.34
N ILE A 302 -5.33 17.29 -5.74
CA ILE A 302 -5.28 18.50 -4.92
C ILE A 302 -6.18 18.35 -3.69
N LEU A 303 -7.43 17.92 -3.89
CA LEU A 303 -8.39 17.71 -2.81
C LEU A 303 -7.88 16.68 -1.79
N LEU A 304 -7.33 15.57 -2.25
CA LEU A 304 -6.78 14.54 -1.36
C LEU A 304 -5.60 15.08 -0.53
N ASN A 305 -4.70 15.87 -1.13
CA ASN A 305 -3.58 16.45 -0.38
C ASN A 305 -4.04 17.52 0.60
N LEU A 306 -4.96 18.41 0.21
CA LEU A 306 -5.47 19.45 1.11
C LEU A 306 -6.18 18.85 2.33
N THR A 307 -7.04 17.86 2.10
CA THR A 307 -7.75 17.15 3.18
C THR A 307 -6.79 16.36 4.07
N LEU A 308 -5.75 15.75 3.50
CA LEU A 308 -4.72 15.03 4.27
C LEU A 308 -3.82 15.97 5.08
N ILE A 309 -3.42 17.11 4.51
CA ILE A 309 -2.67 18.14 5.24
C ILE A 309 -3.50 18.63 6.42
N PHE A 310 -4.78 18.96 6.20
CA PHE A 310 -5.68 19.38 7.28
C PHE A 310 -5.78 18.28 8.36
N ARG A 311 -6.01 17.03 7.96
CA ARG A 311 -6.06 15.89 8.87
C ARG A 311 -4.81 15.83 9.74
N VAL A 312 -3.63 15.86 9.13
CA VAL A 312 -2.36 15.73 9.86
C VAL A 312 -2.05 16.95 10.73
N LEU A 313 -2.41 18.16 10.32
CA LEU A 313 -2.15 19.39 11.07
C LEU A 313 -3.03 19.53 12.32
N THR A 314 -4.27 19.03 12.30
CA THR A 314 -5.17 19.07 13.48
C THR A 314 -4.65 18.31 14.71
N PHE A 315 -3.47 17.70 14.61
CA PHE A 315 -2.86 16.88 15.66
C PHE A 315 -1.51 17.41 16.16
N ILE A 316 -1.02 18.54 15.60
CA ILE A 316 0.13 19.26 16.16
C ILE A 316 -0.42 20.17 17.27
N PRO A 317 -0.03 19.98 18.55
CA PRO A 317 -0.52 20.84 19.63
C PRO A 317 -0.17 22.30 19.34
N GLY A 318 -1.17 23.17 19.14
CA GLY A 318 -0.99 24.62 18.93
C GLY A 318 -1.44 25.19 17.58
N VAL A 319 -2.08 24.40 16.72
CA VAL A 319 -2.85 24.86 15.54
C VAL A 319 -4.28 24.32 15.64
#